data_AF-A0A833E8Y8-F1
#
_entry.id   AF-A0A833E8Y8-F1
#
_cell.length_a   1.000
_cell.length_b   1.000
_cell.length_c   1.000
_cell.angle_alpha   90.00
_cell.angle_beta   90.00
_cell.angle_gamma   90.00
#
_symmetry.space_group_name_H-M   'P 1'
#
loop_
_entity.id
_entity.type
_entity.pdbx_description
1 polymer ?
#
loop_
_entity_poly.entity_id
_entity_poly.type
_entity_poly.pdbx_seq_one_letter_code
_entity_poly.pdbx_strand_id
1 'polypeptide(L)'
;MSFLDALYWAFITATTIGYGDITPTTIPGRVVAAIAGIAAFTALIGVVADALVDSAARRVLGVSNVKKRGHIVVLGWSPLAPILIREIKANIRGTDIVVVDGKAP
;
A
#
# COMPACT_ATOMS: atom_id res chain seq x y z
N MET A 1 21.80 22.15 27.71
CA MET A 1 21.36 21.21 26.66
C MET A 1 22.58 20.89 25.83
N SER A 2 23.09 19.67 25.97
CA SER A 2 24.16 19.15 25.13
C SER A 2 23.62 18.83 23.73
N PHE A 3 24.50 18.64 22.74
CA PHE A 3 24.08 18.19 21.42
C PHE A 3 23.36 16.83 21.46
N LEU A 4 23.84 15.92 22.32
CA LEU A 4 23.22 14.60 22.48
C LEU A 4 21.82 14.69 23.08
N ASP A 5 21.59 15.63 24.00
CA ASP A 5 20.25 15.89 24.57
C ASP A 5 19.26 16.37 23.48
N ALA A 6 19.75 17.21 22.56
CA ALA A 6 18.95 17.72 21.43
C ALA A 6 18.62 16.62 20.43
N LEU A 7 19.59 15.75 20.13
CA LEU A 7 19.39 14.60 19.25
C LEU A 7 18.42 13.60 19.88
N TYR A 8 18.57 13.32 21.18
CA TYR A 8 17.64 12.48 21.93
C TYR A 8 16.22 13.04 21.88
N TRP A 9 16.04 14.32 22.20
CA TRP A 9 14.74 15.00 22.12
C TRP A 9 14.11 14.90 20.73
N ALA A 10 14.90 15.14 19.68
CA ALA A 10 14.44 15.04 18.30
C ALA A 10 14.01 13.61 17.95
N PHE A 11 14.78 12.61 18.38
CA PHE A 11 14.48 11.19 18.13
C PHE A 11 13.20 10.73 18.83
N ILE A 12 13.04 11.01 20.12
CA ILE A 12 11.82 10.62 20.86
C ILE A 12 10.58 11.36 20.37
N THR A 13 10.73 12.58 19.84
CA THR A 13 9.65 13.34 19.23
C THR A 13 9.28 12.78 17.86
N ALA A 14 10.28 12.46 17.02
CA ALA A 14 10.08 11.87 15.70
C ALA A 14 9.43 10.47 15.76
N THR A 15 9.78 9.68 16.78
CA THR A 15 9.18 8.37 17.06
C THR A 15 7.86 8.46 17.83
N THR A 16 7.34 9.68 18.05
CA THR A 16 6.10 9.99 18.77
C THR A 16 6.04 9.43 20.19
N ILE A 17 7.18 9.13 20.82
CA ILE A 17 7.28 8.68 22.21
C ILE A 17 7.01 9.86 23.16
N GLY A 18 7.74 10.96 22.94
CA GLY A 18 7.46 12.25 23.59
C GLY A 18 7.44 12.24 25.13
N TYR A 19 8.47 11.69 25.79
CA TYR A 19 8.56 11.67 27.26
C TYR A 19 8.43 13.05 27.93
N GLY A 20 8.82 14.12 27.22
CA GLY A 20 8.69 15.50 27.72
C GLY A 20 9.71 15.88 28.80
N ASP A 21 10.66 15.00 29.09
CA ASP A 21 11.79 15.17 29.99
C ASP A 21 12.75 16.27 29.52
N ILE A 22 13.00 16.34 28.21
CA ILE A 22 13.79 17.38 27.57
C ILE A 22 12.92 18.08 26.54
N THR A 23 12.84 19.40 26.58
CA THR A 23 12.10 20.19 25.59
C THR A 23 12.78 21.54 25.34
N PRO A 24 12.64 22.13 24.14
CA PRO A 24 13.14 23.46 23.86
C PRO A 24 12.39 24.52 24.69
N THR A 25 13.12 25.20 25.56
CA THR A 25 12.57 26.23 26.46
C THR A 25 12.68 27.64 25.88
N THR A 26 13.64 27.88 24.98
CA THR A 26 13.85 29.19 24.35
C THR A 26 12.87 29.42 23.20
N ILE A 27 12.47 30.68 23.00
CA ILE A 27 11.60 31.08 21.88
C ILE A 27 12.13 30.59 20.51
N PRO A 28 13.40 30.85 20.12
CA PRO A 28 13.92 30.35 18.85
C PRO A 28 13.95 28.82 18.79
N GLY A 29 14.26 28.12 19.89
CA GLY A 29 14.24 26.67 19.94
C GLY A 29 12.84 26.08 19.71
N ARG A 30 11.80 26.72 20.27
CA ARG A 30 10.40 26.34 20.07
C ARG A 30 9.94 26.54 18.63
N VAL A 31 10.38 27.62 17.98
CA VAL A 31 10.09 27.87 16.55
C VAL A 31 10.70 26.78 15.67
N VAL A 32 11.98 26.45 15.89
CA VAL A 32 12.65 25.36 15.14
C VAL A 32 11.94 24.03 15.37
N ALA A 33 11.56 23.73 16.61
CA ALA A 33 10.82 22.51 16.94
C ALA A 33 9.47 22.41 16.22
N ALA A 34 8.72 23.51 16.17
CA ALA A 34 7.44 23.56 15.47
C ALA A 34 7.61 23.31 13.96
N ILE A 35 8.59 23.95 13.32
CA ILE A 35 8.89 23.77 11.90
C ILE A 35 9.31 22.32 11.63
N ALA A 36 10.19 21.76 12.45
CA ALA A 36 10.65 20.38 12.32
C ALA A 36 9.48 19.37 12.46
N GLY A 37 8.57 19.61 13.41
CA GLY A 37 7.38 18.78 13.59
C GLY A 37 6.44 18.83 12.38
N ILE A 38 6.15 20.02 11.85
CA ILE A 38 5.33 20.18 10.64
C ILE A 38 5.98 19.47 9.45
N ALA A 39 7.28 19.63 9.25
CA ALA A 39 8.01 19.00 8.16
C ALA A 39 7.96 17.46 8.26
N ALA A 40 8.21 16.90 9.44
CA ALA A 40 8.16 15.46 9.68
C ALA A 40 6.75 14.88 9.41
N PHE A 41 5.71 15.56 9.91
CA PHE A 41 4.33 15.11 9.70
C PHE A 41 3.89 15.21 8.24
N THR A 42 4.26 16.30 7.57
CA THR A 42 3.97 16.49 6.13
C THR A 42 4.67 15.43 5.29
N ALA A 43 5.93 15.11 5.59
CA ALA A 43 6.67 14.06 4.90
C ALA A 43 6.01 12.67 5.10
N LEU A 44 5.55 12.37 6.32
CA LEU A 44 4.84 11.12 6.61
C LEU A 44 3.56 10.99 5.78
N ILE A 45 2.76 12.07 5.70
CA ILE A 45 1.55 12.09 4.86
C ILE A 45 1.91 11.87 3.40
N GLY A 46 2.97 12.52 2.90
CA GLY A 46 3.44 12.37 1.53
C GLY A 46 3.77 10.92 1.18
N VAL A 47 4.55 10.24 2.03
CA VAL A 47 4.91 8.82 1.83
C VAL A 47 3.67 7.92 1.79
N VAL A 48 2.70 8.15 2.67
CA VAL A 48 1.46 7.37 2.69
C VAL A 48 0.61 7.65 1.44
N ALA A 49 0.49 8.91 1.04
CA ALA A 49 -0.24 9.31 -0.16
C ALA A 49 0.39 8.69 -1.42
N ASP A 50 1.71 8.75 -1.56
CA ASP A 50 2.45 8.16 -2.67
C ASP A 50 2.23 6.64 -2.73
N ALA A 51 2.27 5.95 -1.58
CA ALA A 51 1.99 4.51 -1.53
C ALA A 51 0.57 4.16 -1.99
N LEU A 52 -0.42 4.99 -1.65
CA LEU A 52 -1.81 4.81 -2.09
C LEU A 52 -1.97 5.08 -3.59
N VAL A 53 -1.35 6.14 -4.10
CA VAL A 53 -1.36 6.49 -5.52
C VAL A 53 -0.68 5.41 -6.35
N ASP A 54 0.50 4.93 -5.92
CA ASP A 54 1.20 3.83 -6.59
C ASP A 54 0.37 2.55 -6.58
N SER A 55 -0.30 2.23 -5.47
CA SER A 55 -1.21 1.08 -5.38
C SER A 55 -2.39 1.20 -6.34
N ALA A 56 -2.99 2.37 -6.47
CA ALA A 56 -4.08 2.63 -7.41
C ALA A 56 -3.59 2.52 -8.87
N ALA A 57 -2.42 3.11 -9.18
CA ALA A 57 -1.80 3.03 -10.49
C ALA A 57 -1.49 1.57 -10.89
N ARG A 58 -0.92 0.79 -9.97
CA ARG A 58 -0.66 -0.66 -10.17
C ARG A 58 -1.92 -1.46 -10.45
N ARG A 59 -3.06 -1.05 -9.90
CA ARG A 59 -4.36 -1.70 -10.17
C ARG A 59 -4.87 -1.39 -11.56
N VAL A 60 -4.79 -0.13 -12.01
CA VAL A 60 -5.20 0.29 -13.36
C VAL A 60 -4.32 -0.36 -14.43
N LEU A 61 -3.01 -0.43 -14.19
CA LEU A 61 -2.05 -1.05 -15.12
C LEU A 61 -2.11 -2.59 -15.13
N GLY A 62 -2.94 -3.22 -14.30
CA GLY A 62 -3.06 -4.68 -14.23
C GLY A 62 -1.82 -5.40 -13.70
N VAL A 63 -0.85 -4.68 -13.11
CA VAL A 63 0.41 -5.23 -12.58
C VAL A 63 0.29 -5.71 -11.13
N SER A 64 -0.94 -5.92 -10.66
CA SER A 64 -1.20 -6.49 -9.34
C SER A 64 -0.64 -7.91 -9.25
N ASN A 65 -0.18 -8.31 -8.06
CA ASN A 65 0.38 -9.63 -7.86
C ASN A 65 -0.73 -10.69 -7.89
N VAL A 66 -1.00 -11.24 -9.08
CA VAL A 66 -2.01 -12.29 -9.29
C VAL A 66 -1.33 -13.66 -9.18
N LYS A 67 -1.99 -14.62 -8.52
CA LYS A 67 -1.56 -16.03 -8.53
C LYS A 67 -1.61 -16.56 -9.96
N LYS A 68 -0.46 -16.64 -10.64
CA LYS A 68 -0.33 -17.12 -12.04
C LYS A 68 -0.40 -18.64 -12.23
N ARG A 69 -0.70 -19.42 -11.18
CA ARG A 69 -0.66 -20.90 -11.21
C ARG A 69 -1.93 -21.48 -10.59
N GLY A 70 -2.36 -22.64 -11.10
CA GLY A 70 -3.51 -23.39 -10.58
C GLY A 70 -4.88 -22.94 -11.10
N HIS A 71 -4.94 -22.18 -12.19
CA HIS A 71 -6.20 -21.78 -12.82
C HIS A 71 -6.16 -21.98 -14.34
N ILE A 72 -7.33 -22.25 -14.93
CA ILE A 72 -7.54 -22.37 -16.37
C ILE A 72 -8.23 -21.10 -16.86
N VAL A 73 -7.68 -20.46 -17.89
CA VAL A 73 -8.27 -19.26 -18.51
C VAL A 73 -9.05 -19.68 -19.76
N VAL A 74 -10.34 -19.37 -19.81
CA VAL A 74 -11.19 -19.54 -21.00
C VAL A 74 -11.33 -18.20 -21.69
N LEU A 75 -10.89 -18.12 -22.95
CA LEU A 75 -10.94 -16.90 -23.76
C LEU A 75 -12.16 -16.93 -24.69
N GLY A 76 -13.04 -15.94 -24.52
CA GLY A 76 -14.28 -15.79 -25.28
C GLY A 76 -15.42 -16.69 -24.79
N TRP A 77 -16.65 -16.22 -24.99
CA TRP A 77 -17.86 -16.98 -24.68
C TRP A 77 -18.54 -17.50 -25.94
N SER A 78 -18.80 -18.81 -25.98
CA SER A 78 -19.62 -19.45 -27.01
C SER A 78 -20.76 -20.23 -26.35
N PRO A 79 -21.86 -20.54 -27.07
CA PRO A 79 -22.95 -21.36 -26.54
C PRO A 79 -22.50 -22.74 -26.02
N LEU A 80 -21.33 -23.23 -26.47
CA LEU A 80 -20.74 -24.52 -26.06
C LEU A 80 -19.84 -24.38 -24.82
N ALA A 81 -19.39 -23.18 -24.48
CA ALA A 81 -18.50 -22.93 -23.35
C ALA A 81 -19.03 -23.48 -22.00
N PRO A 82 -20.33 -23.38 -21.66
CA PRO A 82 -20.85 -23.95 -20.40
C PRO A 82 -20.69 -25.46 -20.31
N ILE A 83 -20.79 -26.16 -21.44
CA ILE A 83 -20.68 -27.62 -21.52
C ILE A 83 -19.23 -28.02 -21.27
N LEU A 84 -18.29 -27.34 -21.95
CA LEU A 84 -16.85 -27.58 -21.78
C LEU A 84 -16.39 -27.29 -20.35
N ILE A 85 -16.86 -26.19 -19.74
CA ILE A 85 -16.56 -25.83 -18.35
C ILE A 85 -17.08 -26.90 -17.39
N ARG A 86 -18.26 -27.45 -17.63
CA ARG A 86 -18.83 -28.54 -16.84
C ARG A 86 -17.97 -29.81 -16.94
N GLU A 87 -17.55 -30.20 -18.13
CA GLU A 87 -16.68 -31.36 -18.30
C GLU A 87 -15.32 -31.17 -17.63
N ILE A 88 -14.71 -30.00 -17.80
CA ILE A 88 -13.42 -29.67 -17.16
C ILE A 88 -13.54 -29.72 -15.64
N LYS A 89 -14.61 -29.16 -15.05
CA LYS A 89 -14.85 -29.25 -13.60
C LYS A 89 -15.10 -30.68 -13.12
N ALA A 90 -15.73 -31.51 -13.94
CA ALA A 90 -15.98 -32.92 -13.60
C ALA A 90 -14.70 -33.76 -13.63
N ASN A 91 -13.78 -33.46 -14.55
CA ASN A 91 -12.57 -34.25 -14.79
C ASN A 91 -11.32 -33.71 -14.05
N ILE A 92 -11.29 -32.41 -13.74
CA ILE A 92 -10.19 -31.75 -13.03
C ILE A 92 -10.74 -31.10 -11.76
N ARG A 93 -10.55 -31.78 -10.62
CA ARG A 93 -10.95 -31.26 -9.30
C ARG A 93 -9.93 -30.26 -8.78
N GLY A 94 -10.41 -29.12 -8.26
CA GLY A 94 -9.59 -28.15 -7.51
C GLY A 94 -8.95 -27.03 -8.32
N THR A 95 -9.31 -26.85 -9.59
CA THR A 95 -8.86 -25.72 -10.43
C THR A 95 -9.89 -24.60 -10.47
N ASP A 96 -9.45 -23.37 -10.23
CA ASP A 96 -10.25 -22.17 -10.51
C ASP A 96 -10.31 -21.93 -12.02
N ILE A 97 -11.50 -21.62 -12.55
CA ILE A 97 -11.71 -21.33 -13.98
C ILE A 97 -12.06 -19.85 -14.10
N VAL A 98 -11.24 -19.11 -14.85
CA VAL A 98 -11.43 -17.68 -15.12
C VAL A 98 -11.85 -17.52 -16.57
N VAL A 99 -13.00 -16.88 -16.81
CA VAL A 99 -13.50 -16.60 -18.16
C VAL A 99 -13.23 -15.14 -18.48
N VAL A 100 -12.56 -14.88 -19.60
CA VAL A 100 -12.33 -13.53 -20.11
C VAL A 100 -13.06 -13.42 -21.44
N ASP A 101 -14.18 -12.69 -21.45
CA ASP A 101 -14.92 -12.36 -22.66
C ASP A 101 -14.61 -10.93 -23.09
N GLY A 102 -14.46 -10.72 -24.41
CA GLY A 102 -14.16 -9.42 -25.01
C GLY A 102 -15.41 -8.56 -25.25
N LYS A 103 -16.61 -9.10 -25.00
CA LYS A 103 -17.84 -8.31 -24.96
C LYS A 103 -17.96 -7.63 -23.60
N ALA A 104 -18.19 -6.32 -23.63
CA ALA A 104 -18.64 -5.58 -22.44
C ALA A 104 -19.88 -6.27 -21.84
N PRO A 105 -20.02 -6.30 -20.50
CA PRO A 105 -21.09 -7.01 -19.80
C PRO A 105 -22.49 -6.58 -20.23
#